data_AF-A0A3C1YPR7-F1
#
_entry.id   AF-A0A3C1YPR7-F1
#
_cell.length_a   1.000
_cell.length_b   1.000
_cell.length_c   1.000
_cell.angle_alpha   90.00
_cell.angle_beta   90.00
_cell.angle_gamma   90.00
#
_symmetry.space_group_name_H-M   'P 1'
#
loop_
_entity.id
_entity.type
_entity.pdbx_description
1 polymer ?
#
loop_
_entity_poly.entity_id
_entity_poly.type
_entity_poly.pdbx_seq_one_letter_code
_entity_poly.pdbx_strand_id
1 'polypeptide(L)'
;KGLGIQFLKHIERTKALLYLIDCTSEDIKHDYKVLVNELKTFNKDLPKKKSIVAITKLDIADDDKRKELKKLKFPKGVAVHHISAATNDGIAQLTEAMWKLVEKGK
;
A
#
# COMPACT_ATOMS: atom_id res chain seq x y z
N LYS A 1 -11.80 -13.53 -3.90
CA LYS A 1 -12.86 -13.07 -2.95
C LYS A 1 -12.49 -11.64 -2.57
N GLY A 2 -13.30 -10.65 -2.95
CA GLY A 2 -12.96 -9.23 -2.79
C GLY A 2 -12.95 -8.76 -1.32
N LEU A 3 -12.59 -7.50 -1.09
CA LEU A 3 -12.38 -6.91 0.23
C LEU A 3 -13.59 -6.96 1.19
N GLY A 4 -14.79 -7.20 0.67
CA GLY A 4 -16.04 -7.30 1.44
C GLY A 4 -16.69 -5.95 1.73
N ILE A 5 -18.02 -5.87 1.60
CA ILE A 5 -18.74 -4.60 1.63
C ILE A 5 -18.66 -3.88 2.99
N GLN A 6 -18.60 -4.63 4.10
CA GLN A 6 -18.46 -4.04 5.43
C GLN A 6 -17.10 -3.35 5.57
N PHE A 7 -16.01 -3.99 5.15
CA PHE A 7 -14.67 -3.38 5.18
C PHE A 7 -14.60 -2.13 4.31
N LEU A 8 -15.17 -2.16 3.11
CA LEU A 8 -15.22 -1.02 2.20
C LEU A 8 -15.94 0.20 2.82
N LYS A 9 -17.05 -0.03 3.53
CA LYS A 9 -17.74 1.03 4.30
C LYS A 9 -16.87 1.63 5.42
N HIS A 10 -16.03 0.82 6.09
CA HIS A 10 -15.13 1.33 7.12
C HIS A 10 -14.00 2.19 6.52
N ILE A 11 -13.42 1.76 5.41
CA ILE A 11 -12.39 2.51 4.67
C ILE A 11 -12.89 3.89 4.21
N GLU A 12 -14.18 4.04 3.93
CA GLU A 12 -14.75 5.33 3.55
C GLU A 12 -14.60 6.41 4.63
N ARG A 13 -14.53 6.02 5.90
CA ARG A 13 -14.37 6.95 7.02
C ARG A 13 -12.91 7.26 7.37
N THR A 14 -11.94 6.60 6.74
CA THR A 14 -10.51 6.85 7.03
C THR A 14 -10.00 8.09 6.30
N LYS A 15 -8.98 8.75 6.86
CA LYS A 15 -8.37 9.94 6.25
C LYS A 15 -7.35 9.61 5.16
N ALA A 16 -6.74 8.44 5.24
CA ALA A 16 -5.69 7.97 4.34
C ALA A 16 -5.79 6.45 4.15
N LEU A 17 -5.14 5.95 3.10
CA LEU A 17 -5.10 4.53 2.75
C LEU A 17 -3.66 4.00 2.77
N LEU A 18 -3.52 2.75 3.17
CA LEU A 18 -2.28 2.00 3.07
C LEU A 18 -2.55 0.72 2.27
N TYR A 19 -1.92 0.61 1.10
CA TYR A 19 -1.97 -0.58 0.27
C TYR A 19 -0.82 -1.50 0.68
N LEU A 20 -1.12 -2.61 1.35
CA LEU A 20 -0.12 -3.66 1.60
C LEU A 20 -0.09 -4.63 0.44
N ILE A 21 1.08 -4.85 -0.15
CA ILE A 21 1.29 -5.80 -1.24
C ILE A 21 2.45 -6.71 -0.88
N ASP A 22 2.27 -8.00 -1.05
CA ASP A 22 3.28 -9.01 -0.75
C ASP A 22 4.45 -8.93 -1.73
N CYS A 23 5.70 -8.98 -1.25
CA CYS A 23 6.87 -9.01 -2.12
C CYS A 23 6.97 -10.28 -2.96
N THR A 24 6.27 -11.35 -2.57
CA THR A 24 6.20 -12.63 -3.32
C THR A 24 5.20 -12.61 -4.46
N SER A 25 4.38 -11.56 -4.58
CA SER A 25 3.46 -11.43 -5.71
C SER A 25 4.22 -11.44 -7.03
N GLU A 26 3.67 -12.17 -8.00
CA GLU A 26 4.20 -12.26 -9.36
C GLU A 26 4.13 -10.90 -10.07
N ASP A 27 3.04 -10.15 -9.87
CA ASP A 27 2.86 -8.80 -10.43
C ASP A 27 2.27 -7.83 -9.39
N ILE A 28 3.17 -7.23 -8.62
CA ILE A 28 2.85 -6.20 -7.61
C ILE A 28 2.10 -5.00 -8.21
N LYS A 29 2.37 -4.64 -9.46
CA LYS A 29 1.68 -3.51 -10.10
C LYS A 29 0.26 -3.90 -10.48
N HIS A 30 0.06 -5.13 -10.92
CA HIS A 30 -1.27 -5.66 -11.18
C HIS A 30 -2.08 -5.70 -9.88
N ASP A 31 -1.53 -6.27 -8.81
CA ASP A 31 -2.22 -6.35 -7.52
C ASP A 31 -2.62 -4.97 -6.99
N TYR A 32 -1.72 -4.00 -7.08
CA TYR A 32 -2.04 -2.60 -6.77
C TYR A 32 -3.22 -2.09 -7.59
N LYS A 33 -3.21 -2.31 -8.92
CA LYS A 33 -4.29 -1.86 -9.81
C LYS A 33 -5.61 -2.55 -9.50
N VAL A 34 -5.59 -3.83 -9.16
CA VAL A 34 -6.78 -4.59 -8.75
C VAL A 34 -7.39 -3.95 -7.51
N LEU A 35 -6.59 -3.73 -6.45
CA LEU A 35 -7.04 -3.08 -5.22
C LEU A 35 -7.62 -1.69 -5.48
N VAL A 36 -6.94 -0.89 -6.30
CA VAL A 36 -7.43 0.45 -6.69
C VAL A 36 -8.76 0.36 -7.44
N ASN A 37 -8.91 -0.61 -8.35
CA ASN A 37 -10.12 -0.77 -9.15
C ASN A 37 -11.31 -1.29 -8.31
N GLU A 38 -11.06 -2.18 -7.35
CA GLU A 38 -12.09 -2.62 -6.39
C GLU A 38 -12.62 -1.43 -5.58
N LEU A 39 -11.72 -0.60 -5.03
CA LEU A 39 -12.12 0.62 -4.32
C LEU A 39 -12.88 1.59 -5.23
N LYS A 40 -12.41 1.79 -6.46
CA LYS A 40 -13.05 2.66 -7.46
C LYS A 40 -14.47 2.21 -7.82
N THR A 41 -14.69 0.89 -7.89
CA THR A 41 -15.99 0.29 -8.19
C THR A 41 -16.99 0.52 -7.06
N PHE A 42 -16.52 0.50 -5.81
CA PHE A 42 -17.34 0.80 -4.65
C PHE A 42 -17.64 2.30 -4.51
N ASN A 43 -16.60 3.14 -4.54
CA ASN A 43 -16.74 4.60 -4.50
C ASN A 43 -15.57 5.25 -5.27
N LYS A 44 -15.91 6.04 -6.30
CA LYS A 44 -14.96 6.70 -7.21
C LYS A 44 -14.01 7.70 -6.53
N ASP A 45 -14.33 8.15 -5.32
CA ASP A 45 -13.52 9.09 -4.56
C ASP A 45 -12.53 8.40 -3.61
N LEU A 46 -12.70 7.11 -3.30
CA LEU A 46 -11.76 6.38 -2.44
C LEU A 46 -10.34 6.35 -3.00
N PRO A 47 -10.11 6.04 -4.30
CA PRO A 47 -8.75 6.06 -4.87
C PRO A 47 -8.10 7.45 -4.90
N LYS A 48 -8.88 8.52 -4.75
CA LYS A 48 -8.37 9.90 -4.70
C LYS A 48 -7.81 10.26 -3.32
N LYS A 49 -8.11 9.46 -2.29
CA LYS A 49 -7.55 9.67 -0.95
C LYS A 49 -6.03 9.52 -0.99
N LYS A 50 -5.36 10.31 -0.15
CA LYS A 50 -3.93 10.19 0.08
C LYS A 50 -3.59 8.76 0.47
N SER A 51 -2.58 8.19 -0.18
CA SER A 51 -2.22 6.79 0.03
C SER A 51 -0.72 6.53 -0.02
N ILE A 52 -0.33 5.46 0.67
CA ILE A 52 1.02 4.87 0.63
C ILE A 52 0.88 3.42 0.17
N VAL A 53 1.89 2.92 -0.55
CA VAL A 53 2.06 1.49 -0.82
C VAL A 53 3.15 0.95 0.09
N ALA A 54 2.88 -0.14 0.79
CA ALA A 54 3.88 -0.89 1.56
C ALA A 54 4.07 -2.27 0.94
N ILE A 55 5.26 -2.52 0.41
CA ILE A 55 5.68 -3.85 -0.02
C ILE A 55 6.13 -4.59 1.24
N THR A 56 5.37 -5.61 1.63
CA THR A 56 5.55 -6.35 2.90
C THR A 56 6.26 -7.69 2.70
N LYS A 57 6.63 -8.33 3.82
CA LYS A 57 7.38 -9.60 3.91
C LYS A 57 8.77 -9.57 3.29
N LEU A 58 9.48 -8.44 3.33
CA LEU A 58 10.82 -8.38 2.75
C LEU A 58 11.83 -9.38 3.32
N ASP A 59 11.60 -9.92 4.51
CA ASP A 59 12.43 -10.95 5.15
C ASP A 59 12.61 -12.20 4.28
N ILE A 60 11.65 -12.53 3.41
CA ILE A 60 11.72 -13.69 2.51
C ILE A 60 12.17 -13.31 1.09
N ALA A 61 12.45 -12.04 0.81
CA ALA A 61 12.94 -11.59 -0.49
C ALA A 61 14.47 -11.66 -0.54
N ASP A 62 14.99 -12.33 -1.58
CA ASP A 62 16.42 -12.34 -1.91
C ASP A 62 16.91 -10.99 -2.48
N ASP A 63 18.21 -10.86 -2.67
CA ASP A 63 18.84 -9.61 -3.13
C ASP A 63 18.38 -9.19 -4.53
N ASP A 64 18.13 -10.14 -5.42
CA ASP A 64 17.71 -9.83 -6.79
C ASP A 64 16.26 -9.36 -6.82
N LYS A 65 15.37 -10.04 -6.09
CA LYS A 65 14.00 -9.57 -5.88
C LYS A 65 14.01 -8.19 -5.22
N ARG A 66 14.82 -7.94 -4.19
CA ARG A 66 14.94 -6.60 -3.57
C ARG A 66 15.36 -5.52 -4.58
N LYS A 67 16.27 -5.82 -5.51
CA LYS A 67 16.66 -4.87 -6.59
C LYS A 67 15.50 -4.61 -7.55
N GLU A 68 14.72 -5.63 -7.90
CA GLU A 68 13.53 -5.47 -8.74
C GLU A 68 12.47 -4.61 -8.07
N LEU A 69 12.18 -4.86 -6.79
CA LEU A 69 11.19 -4.11 -6.00
C LEU A 69 11.55 -2.62 -5.94
N LYS A 70 12.83 -2.29 -5.75
CA LYS A 70 13.32 -0.89 -5.76
C LYS A 70 13.15 -0.20 -7.12
N LYS A 71 13.08 -0.94 -8.23
CA LYS A 71 12.88 -0.40 -9.58
C LYS A 71 11.39 -0.22 -9.93
N LEU A 72 10.47 -0.70 -9.10
CA LEU A 72 9.04 -0.56 -9.34
C LEU A 72 8.63 0.92 -9.33
N LYS A 73 7.93 1.32 -10.38
CA LYS A 73 7.36 2.66 -10.52
C LYS A 73 5.86 2.59 -10.29
N PHE A 74 5.39 3.43 -9.37
CA PHE A 74 3.98 3.64 -9.06
C PHE A 74 3.52 5.01 -9.60
N PRO A 75 2.20 5.29 -9.67
CA PRO A 75 1.70 6.59 -10.09
C PRO A 75 2.32 7.74 -9.30
N LYS A 76 2.46 8.90 -9.95
CA LYS A 76 3.06 10.10 -9.34
C LYS A 76 2.32 10.45 -8.03
N GLY A 77 3.08 10.72 -6.98
CA GLY A 77 2.54 11.11 -5.67
C GLY A 77 2.24 9.95 -4.71
N VAL A 78 2.35 8.70 -5.15
CA VAL A 78 2.23 7.52 -4.27
C VAL A 78 3.60 7.18 -3.71
N ALA A 79 3.78 7.34 -2.40
CA ALA A 79 5.00 6.93 -1.72
C ALA A 79 5.01 5.40 -1.52
N VAL A 80 6.18 4.79 -1.70
CA VAL A 80 6.37 3.34 -1.59
C VAL A 80 7.37 3.06 -0.48
N HIS A 81 6.94 2.25 0.47
CA HIS A 81 7.76 1.77 1.57
C HIS A 81 7.96 0.26 1.45
N HIS A 82 9.10 -0.20 1.93
CA HIS A 82 9.48 -1.59 1.95
C HIS A 82 9.61 -2.00 3.41
N ILE A 83 8.88 -3.03 3.82
CA ILE A 83 8.79 -3.43 5.23
C ILE A 83 8.89 -4.95 5.39
N SER A 84 9.25 -5.37 6.60
CA SER A 84 9.01 -6.72 7.10
C SER A 84 8.42 -6.61 8.49
N ALA A 85 7.15 -6.99 8.62
CA ALA A 85 6.50 -7.03 9.94
C ALA A 85 7.11 -8.10 10.85
N ALA A 86 7.64 -9.20 10.28
CA ALA A 86 8.26 -10.29 11.02
C ALA A 86 9.57 -9.87 11.69
N THR A 87 10.37 -9.03 11.02
CA THR A 87 11.66 -8.53 11.54
C THR A 87 11.58 -7.11 12.09
N ASN A 88 10.40 -6.49 12.03
CA ASN A 88 10.14 -5.09 12.35
C ASN A 88 10.91 -4.08 11.45
N ASP A 89 11.49 -4.54 10.34
CA ASP A 89 12.21 -3.69 9.38
C ASP A 89 11.25 -2.74 8.64
N GLY A 90 11.65 -1.47 8.52
CA GLY A 90 10.90 -0.43 7.83
C GLY A 90 9.61 0.06 8.51
N ILE A 91 9.20 -0.55 9.63
CA ILE A 91 7.92 -0.24 10.30
C ILE A 91 7.90 1.17 10.90
N ALA A 92 9.01 1.61 11.51
CA ALA A 92 9.13 2.94 12.09
C ALA A 92 8.97 4.04 11.02
N GLN A 93 9.68 3.89 9.90
CA GLN A 93 9.63 4.82 8.77
C GLN A 93 8.24 4.83 8.11
N LEU A 94 7.61 3.67 7.97
CA LEU A 94 6.24 3.58 7.47
C LEU A 94 5.25 4.30 8.40
N THR A 95 5.40 4.11 9.71
CA THR A 95 4.52 4.72 10.72
C THR A 95 4.65 6.24 10.69
N GLU A 96 5.89 6.76 10.63
CA GLU A 96 6.14 8.19 10.51
C GLU A 96 5.57 8.77 9.20
N ALA A 97 5.71 8.04 8.09
CA ALA A 97 5.14 8.45 6.80
C ALA A 97 3.60 8.50 6.85
N MET A 98 2.97 7.49 7.45
CA MET A 98 1.51 7.46 7.66
C MET A 98 1.04 8.61 8.56
N TRP A 99 1.78 8.90 9.64
CA TRP A 99 1.49 10.02 10.53
C TRP A 99 1.49 11.35 9.76
N LYS A 100 2.56 11.63 9.00
CA LYS A 100 2.68 12.83 8.16
C LYS A 100 1.57 12.91 7.11
N LEU A 101 1.15 11.77 6.56
CA LEU A 101 0.08 11.72 5.55
C LEU A 101 -1.27 12.13 6.14
N VAL A 102 -1.56 11.69 7.36
CA VAL A 102 -2.80 11.98 8.10
C VAL A 102 -2.80 13.41 8.65
N GLU A 103 -1.69 13.91 9.18
CA GLU A 103 -1.59 15.28 9.71
C GLU A 103 -1.74 16.35 8.63
N LYS A 104 -1.11 16.16 7.47
CA LYS A 104 -1.29 17.06 6.31
C LYS A 104 -2.72 17.02 5.72
N GLY A 105 -3.61 16.19 6.25
CA GLY A 105 -5.02 16.12 5.89
C GLY A 105 -5.96 16.87 6.85
N LYS A 106 -5.41 17.60 7.83
CA LYS A 106 -6.09 18.73 8.48
C LYS A 106 -5.94 19.97 7.63
#